data_AF-A0A0W0RQ94-F1
#
_entry.id   AF-A0A0W0RQ94-F1
#
_cell.length_a   1.000
_cell.length_b   1.000
_cell.length_c   1.000
_cell.angle_alpha   90.00
_cell.angle_beta   90.00
_cell.angle_gamma   90.00
#
_symmetry.space_group_name_H-M   'P 1'
#
loop_
_entity.id
_entity.type
_entity.pdbx_description
1 polymer ?
#
loop_
_entity_poly.entity_id
_entity_poly.type
_entity_poly.pdbx_seq_one_letter_code
_entity_poly.pdbx_strand_id
1 'polypeptide(L)'
;MFDVDNSGKGNCMYYAYSISLMYYLRAKNAPDITENIFNKLKLKEDEKILLRTLLSKNPNYQFTSREIKTIIEPILGKATRDLAAEYTVREFKLSPHDSPLFTSAKYGLEFCFRQALLENGSELHELIDHGFTNPDYTAAEIYKMSGTDRAMTEHAIARVPHIIEEFNRLWAIKVEELKKEEKQFSEKEIKVYKEKLFDNILRDETVHFFLAENEKYLNLYKEHLQKEYVWGSEETLLVLHRAIQGERMVRNEKGTIDAFYDTEIVLHIHRNGSSPFFQARSPDMILNNQSDIHWTSTVPDSIFTTKLTDKEQKLFEILDELRMMHSKISIEKNTIEHDLLSTLIKQMDLIYANPSYAMKEKAMESVFQLVGKLIIKLGADPSWRLLLGNLLSVFIECTPKFLADKPMSIESKESPPKESSDKELISKHAQISSLSKFSHHTLFKKSEESLPKTYPQEVARYISEAKQSGPKVAKAMRQIYQEGLEGNKKYTPEKCREIALQYLSYVKHKQRHFMLTEVHHFIKEMDEIIKQKEENINSDMEHLDVMDKNAVRDAAMSLM
;
A
#
# COMPACT_ATOMS: atom_id res chain seq x y z
N MET A 1 -0.95 -16.79 17.83
CA MET A 1 -0.34 -15.75 16.97
C MET A 1 -0.54 -14.40 17.62
N PHE A 2 0.44 -13.50 17.50
CA PHE A 2 0.46 -12.19 18.16
C PHE A 2 0.57 -11.07 17.12
N ASP A 3 -0.43 -10.19 17.04
CA ASP A 3 -0.47 -9.12 16.04
C ASP A 3 0.21 -7.84 16.55
N VAL A 4 0.99 -7.20 15.67
CA VAL A 4 1.74 -5.97 15.95
C VAL A 4 1.48 -4.94 14.85
N ASP A 5 0.84 -3.84 15.26
CA ASP A 5 0.52 -2.69 14.41
C ASP A 5 1.67 -1.67 14.36
N ASN A 6 1.63 -0.76 13.37
CA ASN A 6 2.64 0.25 13.07
C ASN A 6 2.03 1.64 12.87
N SER A 7 2.85 2.69 12.74
CA SER A 7 2.37 4.08 12.66
C SER A 7 1.65 4.47 11.36
N GLY A 8 1.53 3.57 10.37
CA GLY A 8 0.48 3.61 9.35
C GLY A 8 0.34 4.91 8.54
N LYS A 9 1.39 5.34 7.80
CA LYS A 9 1.35 6.54 6.93
C LYS A 9 1.55 6.26 5.44
N GLY A 10 1.29 5.04 4.98
CA GLY A 10 1.68 4.57 3.64
C GLY A 10 3.07 3.92 3.58
N ASN A 11 3.79 3.88 4.71
CA ASN A 11 4.99 3.04 4.90
C ASN A 11 4.66 1.68 5.54
N CYS A 12 3.38 1.34 5.71
CA CYS A 12 2.91 0.21 6.54
C CYS A 12 3.49 -1.15 6.12
N MET A 13 3.62 -1.44 4.83
CA MET A 13 4.24 -2.69 4.34
C MET A 13 5.69 -2.82 4.85
N TYR A 14 6.50 -1.79 4.66
CA TYR A 14 7.90 -1.75 5.09
C TYR A 14 8.05 -1.79 6.62
N TYR A 15 7.15 -1.13 7.34
CA TYR A 15 7.13 -1.16 8.81
C TYR A 15 6.74 -2.53 9.35
N ALA A 16 5.68 -3.15 8.83
CA ALA A 16 5.27 -4.51 9.18
C ALA A 16 6.37 -5.53 8.85
N TYR A 17 7.02 -5.41 7.69
CA TYR A 17 8.18 -6.22 7.33
C TYR A 17 9.32 -6.07 8.35
N SER A 18 9.66 -4.84 8.70
CA SER A 18 10.72 -4.52 9.65
C SER A 18 10.43 -5.07 11.06
N ILE A 19 9.19 -4.99 11.52
CA ILE A 19 8.76 -5.52 12.82
C ILE A 19 8.83 -7.05 12.81
N SER A 20 8.23 -7.73 11.82
CA SER A 20 8.32 -9.20 11.67
C SER A 20 9.77 -9.67 11.58
N LEU A 21 10.63 -8.97 10.84
CA LEU A 21 12.06 -9.28 10.72
C LEU A 21 12.79 -9.13 12.06
N MET A 22 12.51 -8.09 12.85
CA MET A 22 13.12 -7.92 14.17
C MET A 22 12.70 -9.01 15.16
N TYR A 23 11.44 -9.49 15.10
CA TYR A 23 11.01 -10.66 15.89
C TYR A 23 11.74 -11.94 15.43
N TYR A 24 11.82 -12.20 14.13
CA TYR A 24 12.58 -13.33 13.56
C TYR A 24 14.05 -13.32 13.99
N LEU A 25 14.76 -12.20 13.79
CA LEU A 25 16.19 -12.08 14.13
C LEU A 25 16.45 -12.33 15.62
N ARG A 26 15.57 -11.81 16.49
CA ARG A 26 15.66 -12.01 17.95
C ARG A 26 15.41 -13.46 18.36
N ALA A 27 14.43 -14.12 17.74
CA ALA A 27 14.14 -15.53 17.98
C ALA A 27 15.27 -16.45 17.47
N LYS A 28 15.84 -16.14 16.31
CA LYS A 28 16.94 -16.90 15.69
C LYS A 28 18.25 -16.78 16.47
N ASN A 29 18.50 -15.62 17.09
CA ASN A 29 19.68 -15.33 17.93
C ASN A 29 21.02 -15.75 17.29
N ALA A 30 21.20 -15.45 16.00
CA ALA A 30 22.37 -15.81 15.21
C ALA A 30 23.06 -14.53 14.70
N PRO A 31 24.16 -14.08 15.33
CA PRO A 31 24.82 -12.81 15.00
C PRO A 31 25.20 -12.67 13.52
N ASP A 32 25.71 -13.73 12.89
CA ASP A 32 26.14 -13.72 11.48
C ASP A 32 24.96 -13.50 10.52
N ILE A 33 23.78 -14.06 10.83
CA ILE A 33 22.55 -13.87 10.05
C ILE A 33 22.07 -12.42 10.18
N THR A 34 22.03 -11.91 11.42
CA THR A 34 21.69 -10.51 11.71
C THR A 34 22.61 -9.54 10.97
N GLU A 35 23.92 -9.78 11.01
CA GLU A 35 24.92 -8.91 10.39
C GLU A 35 24.86 -8.97 8.86
N ASN A 36 24.67 -10.15 8.26
CA ASN A 36 24.43 -10.29 6.82
C ASN A 36 23.20 -9.48 6.36
N ILE A 37 22.09 -9.59 7.08
CA ILE A 37 20.85 -8.86 6.77
C ILE A 37 21.02 -7.34 6.97
N PHE A 38 21.70 -6.89 8.03
CA PHE A 38 22.02 -5.47 8.23
C PHE A 38 22.95 -4.91 7.16
N ASN A 39 23.87 -5.71 6.62
CA ASN A 39 24.75 -5.32 5.52
C ASN A 39 23.98 -5.25 4.17
N LYS A 40 23.06 -6.18 3.89
CA LYS A 40 22.14 -6.09 2.74
C LYS A 40 21.30 -4.81 2.79
N LEU A 41 20.82 -4.45 3.98
CA LEU A 41 20.07 -3.21 4.25
C LEU A 41 20.95 -1.94 4.28
N LYS A 42 22.27 -2.05 4.09
CA LYS A 42 23.23 -0.93 4.09
C LYS A 42 23.17 -0.04 5.35
N LEU A 43 22.82 -0.62 6.50
CA LEU A 43 22.68 0.13 7.75
C LEU A 43 24.02 0.68 8.25
N LYS A 44 24.00 1.88 8.83
CA LYS A 44 25.18 2.48 9.48
C LYS A 44 25.45 1.80 10.82
N GLU A 45 26.69 1.90 11.32
CA GLU A 45 27.07 1.16 12.53
C GLU A 45 26.33 1.65 13.80
N ASP A 46 26.00 2.94 13.90
CA ASP A 46 25.16 3.49 14.96
C ASP A 46 23.72 2.95 14.90
N GLU A 47 23.13 2.87 13.70
CA GLU A 47 21.84 2.24 13.45
C GLU A 47 21.86 0.74 13.83
N LYS A 48 22.91 0.01 13.43
CA LYS A 48 23.12 -1.40 13.82
C LYS A 48 23.24 -1.56 15.32
N ILE A 49 23.99 -0.70 16.02
CA ILE A 49 24.14 -0.75 17.49
C ILE A 49 22.77 -0.58 18.19
N LEU A 50 21.92 0.35 17.73
CA LEU A 50 20.57 0.53 18.27
C LEU A 50 19.72 -0.73 18.08
N LEU A 51 19.73 -1.32 16.88
CA LEU A 51 18.96 -2.54 16.60
C LEU A 51 19.53 -3.77 17.34
N ARG A 52 20.84 -3.97 17.40
CA ARG A 52 21.47 -5.04 18.20
C ARG A 52 21.12 -4.89 19.70
N THR A 53 21.01 -3.67 20.20
CA THR A 53 20.55 -3.41 21.58
C THR A 53 19.10 -3.90 21.78
N LEU A 54 18.20 -3.64 20.83
CA LEU A 54 16.84 -4.19 20.86
C LEU A 54 16.81 -5.72 20.77
N LEU A 55 17.62 -6.32 19.88
CA LEU A 55 17.73 -7.77 19.75
C LEU A 55 18.27 -8.43 21.03
N SER A 56 19.09 -7.72 21.82
CA SER A 56 19.64 -8.20 23.10
C SER A 56 18.65 -8.17 24.28
N LYS A 57 17.48 -7.51 24.12
CA LYS A 57 16.45 -7.52 25.17
C LYS A 57 15.88 -8.93 25.37
N ASN A 58 15.39 -9.19 26.58
CA ASN A 58 14.78 -10.47 26.97
C ASN A 58 13.76 -10.94 25.91
N PRO A 59 13.96 -12.12 25.28
CA PRO A 59 13.14 -12.56 24.15
C PRO A 59 11.68 -12.87 24.53
N ASN A 60 11.35 -12.93 25.82
CA ASN A 60 9.99 -13.13 26.31
C ASN A 60 9.16 -11.83 26.36
N TYR A 61 9.77 -10.66 26.10
CA TYR A 61 9.10 -9.36 26.14
C TYR A 61 8.77 -8.86 24.73
N GLN A 62 7.61 -8.26 24.56
CA GLN A 62 7.22 -7.64 23.28
C GLN A 62 8.09 -6.40 23.03
N PHE A 63 8.39 -6.08 21.78
CA PHE A 63 8.87 -4.73 21.44
C PHE A 63 7.73 -3.75 21.71
N THR A 64 7.99 -2.74 22.53
CA THR A 64 7.02 -1.71 22.90
C THR A 64 6.65 -0.86 21.69
N SER A 65 5.45 -0.27 21.71
CA SER A 65 5.01 0.65 20.65
C SER A 65 5.98 1.81 20.42
N ARG A 66 6.72 2.22 21.48
CA ARG A 66 7.73 3.25 21.42
C ARG A 66 8.98 2.81 20.66
N GLU A 67 9.57 1.66 21.00
CA GLU A 67 10.75 1.13 20.29
C GLU A 67 10.47 0.91 18.81
N ILE A 68 9.26 0.43 18.50
CA ILE A 68 8.76 0.30 17.14
C ILE A 68 8.82 1.67 16.44
N LYS A 69 8.12 2.68 16.98
CA LYS A 69 7.99 4.02 16.37
C LYS A 69 9.26 4.87 16.38
N THR A 70 10.21 4.65 17.30
CA THR A 70 11.39 5.50 17.45
C THR A 70 12.72 4.86 17.03
N ILE A 71 12.75 3.55 16.79
CA ILE A 71 13.98 2.83 16.40
C ILE A 71 13.72 1.92 15.19
N ILE A 72 12.74 1.01 15.26
CA ILE A 72 12.49 0.03 14.19
C ILE A 72 11.95 0.71 12.92
N GLU A 73 10.85 1.45 13.01
CA GLU A 73 10.22 2.13 11.87
C GLU A 73 11.16 3.15 11.19
N PRO A 74 11.86 4.06 11.91
CA PRO A 74 12.69 5.08 11.25
C PRO A 74 13.94 4.51 10.57
N ILE A 75 14.57 3.48 11.14
CA ILE A 75 15.78 2.86 10.59
C ILE A 75 15.39 1.87 9.48
N LEU A 76 14.68 0.80 9.86
CA LEU A 76 14.43 -0.33 8.96
C LEU A 76 13.34 -0.02 7.93
N GLY A 77 12.36 0.85 8.25
CA GLY A 77 11.32 1.22 7.29
C GLY A 77 11.86 1.98 6.07
N LYS A 78 12.91 2.80 6.24
CA LYS A 78 13.60 3.44 5.10
C LYS A 78 14.55 2.47 4.41
N ALA A 79 15.37 1.74 5.17
CA ALA A 79 16.33 0.79 4.61
C ALA A 79 15.68 -0.33 3.79
N THR A 80 14.55 -0.89 4.25
CA THR A 80 13.78 -1.90 3.51
C THR A 80 13.12 -1.32 2.26
N ARG A 81 12.60 -0.08 2.31
CA ARG A 81 12.07 0.61 1.12
C ARG A 81 13.15 0.82 0.05
N ASP A 82 14.33 1.28 0.46
CA ASP A 82 15.43 1.52 -0.47
C ASP A 82 15.99 0.22 -1.05
N LEU A 83 16.16 -0.81 -0.21
CA LEU A 83 16.58 -2.14 -0.67
C LEU A 83 15.58 -2.72 -1.67
N ALA A 84 14.27 -2.65 -1.41
CA ALA A 84 13.24 -3.17 -2.30
C ALA A 84 13.32 -2.53 -3.69
N ALA A 85 13.32 -1.20 -3.76
CA ALA A 85 13.36 -0.46 -5.01
C ALA A 85 14.67 -0.65 -5.79
N GLU A 86 15.82 -0.70 -5.09
CA GLU A 86 17.10 -1.02 -5.72
C GLU A 86 17.14 -2.46 -6.25
N TYR A 87 16.56 -3.42 -5.54
CA TYR A 87 16.53 -4.82 -5.96
C TYR A 87 15.56 -5.04 -7.12
N THR A 88 14.43 -4.32 -7.21
CA THR A 88 13.56 -4.32 -8.40
C THR A 88 14.34 -3.96 -9.67
N VAL A 89 15.15 -2.90 -9.61
CA VAL A 89 16.01 -2.50 -10.74
C VAL A 89 17.08 -3.55 -11.02
N ARG A 90 17.67 -4.15 -9.98
CA ARG A 90 18.68 -5.20 -10.12
C ARG A 90 18.11 -6.45 -10.79
N GLU A 91 16.94 -6.93 -10.37
CA GLU A 91 16.25 -8.07 -10.97
C GLU A 91 15.94 -7.81 -12.44
N PHE A 92 15.34 -6.64 -12.75
CA PHE A 92 15.05 -6.24 -14.13
C PHE A 92 16.30 -6.21 -15.01
N LYS A 93 17.45 -5.71 -14.51
CA LYS A 93 18.70 -5.70 -15.29
C LYS A 93 19.36 -7.07 -15.46
N LEU A 94 19.15 -7.99 -14.52
CA LEU A 94 19.75 -9.34 -14.56
C LEU A 94 18.96 -10.29 -15.48
N SER A 95 17.63 -10.25 -15.41
CA SER A 95 16.76 -10.96 -16.34
C SER A 95 15.44 -10.19 -16.48
N PRO A 96 15.31 -9.30 -17.49
CA PRO A 96 14.13 -8.47 -17.64
C PRO A 96 12.85 -9.31 -17.71
N HIS A 97 12.85 -10.36 -18.52
CA HIS A 97 11.66 -11.18 -18.80
C HIS A 97 11.14 -11.99 -17.61
N ASP A 98 12.00 -12.28 -16.62
CA ASP A 98 11.60 -13.00 -15.41
C ASP A 98 11.11 -12.05 -14.30
N SER A 99 11.20 -10.73 -14.52
CA SER A 99 10.80 -9.73 -13.53
C SER A 99 9.28 -9.47 -13.54
N PRO A 100 8.66 -9.22 -12.36
CA PRO A 100 7.26 -8.81 -12.29
C PRO A 100 6.97 -7.53 -13.09
N LEU A 101 7.88 -6.54 -13.02
CA LEU A 101 7.79 -5.27 -13.75
C LEU A 101 7.60 -5.48 -15.25
N PHE A 102 8.40 -6.38 -15.85
CA PHE A 102 8.26 -6.71 -17.27
C PHE A 102 6.89 -7.31 -17.59
N THR A 103 6.46 -8.31 -16.81
CA THR A 103 5.19 -9.02 -17.03
C THR A 103 3.99 -8.07 -16.92
N SER A 104 3.98 -7.20 -15.91
CA SER A 104 2.94 -6.20 -15.72
C SER A 104 2.98 -5.12 -16.80
N ALA A 105 4.15 -4.58 -17.14
CA ALA A 105 4.29 -3.48 -18.12
C ALA A 105 4.05 -3.90 -19.57
N LYS A 106 4.42 -5.14 -19.95
CA LYS A 106 4.17 -5.71 -21.28
C LYS A 106 2.69 -5.59 -21.63
N TYR A 107 1.79 -6.00 -20.72
CA TYR A 107 0.34 -5.96 -20.94
C TYR A 107 -0.21 -4.54 -21.28
N GLY A 108 0.40 -3.49 -20.73
CA GLY A 108 0.05 -2.10 -21.03
C GLY A 108 0.67 -1.62 -22.34
N LEU A 109 1.95 -1.93 -22.58
CA LEU A 109 2.64 -1.57 -23.82
C LEU A 109 2.04 -2.28 -25.04
N GLU A 110 1.71 -3.56 -24.95
CA GLU A 110 0.99 -4.31 -25.99
C GLU A 110 -0.34 -3.64 -26.32
N PHE A 111 -1.09 -3.21 -25.30
CA PHE A 111 -2.32 -2.46 -25.53
C PHE A 111 -2.04 -1.11 -26.23
N CYS A 112 -1.03 -0.34 -25.81
CA CYS A 112 -0.66 0.92 -26.46
C CYS A 112 -0.23 0.70 -27.92
N PHE A 113 0.56 -0.34 -28.20
CA PHE A 113 0.95 -0.74 -29.55
C PHE A 113 -0.26 -1.15 -30.40
N ARG A 114 -1.22 -1.90 -29.83
CA ARG A 114 -2.46 -2.28 -30.51
C ARG A 114 -3.23 -1.06 -31.02
N GLN A 115 -3.39 -0.02 -30.20
CA GLN A 115 -4.08 1.21 -30.61
C GLN A 115 -3.27 1.96 -31.68
N ALA A 116 -1.98 2.17 -31.45
CA ALA A 116 -1.12 2.89 -32.39
C ALA A 116 -1.01 2.18 -33.76
N LEU A 117 -1.02 0.84 -33.80
CA LEU A 117 -1.04 0.06 -35.04
C LEU A 117 -2.38 0.16 -35.77
N LEU A 118 -3.50 0.12 -35.05
CA LEU A 118 -4.83 0.34 -35.61
C LEU A 118 -4.95 1.75 -36.23
N GLU A 119 -4.45 2.77 -35.55
CA GLU A 119 -4.42 4.16 -36.04
C GLU A 119 -3.51 4.33 -37.28
N ASN A 120 -2.44 3.55 -37.38
CA ASN A 120 -1.59 3.47 -38.58
C ASN A 120 -2.16 2.56 -39.68
N GLY A 121 -3.35 1.98 -39.50
CA GLY A 121 -3.98 1.09 -40.48
C GLY A 121 -3.30 -0.26 -40.66
N SER A 122 -2.49 -0.70 -39.68
CA SER A 122 -1.75 -1.96 -39.74
C SER A 122 -2.59 -3.13 -39.23
N GLU A 123 -2.70 -4.20 -40.02
CA GLU A 123 -3.36 -5.46 -39.63
C GLU A 123 -2.71 -6.14 -38.40
N LEU A 124 -1.47 -5.77 -38.02
CA LEU A 124 -0.79 -6.33 -36.86
C LEU A 124 -1.53 -6.07 -35.53
N HIS A 125 -2.42 -5.07 -35.48
CA HIS A 125 -3.26 -4.84 -34.30
C HIS A 125 -4.22 -6.01 -33.99
N GLU A 126 -4.54 -6.87 -34.97
CA GLU A 126 -5.38 -8.05 -34.80
C GLU A 126 -4.64 -9.23 -34.12
N LEU A 127 -3.31 -9.14 -34.00
CA LEU A 127 -2.48 -10.12 -33.31
C LEU A 127 -2.45 -9.89 -31.78
N ILE A 128 -3.07 -8.82 -31.27
CA ILE A 128 -3.19 -8.51 -29.84
C ILE A 128 -4.67 -8.57 -29.44
N ASP A 129 -5.03 -9.55 -28.64
CA ASP A 129 -6.42 -9.95 -28.39
C ASP A 129 -7.05 -9.38 -27.10
N HIS A 130 -6.28 -8.64 -26.29
CA HIS A 130 -6.75 -8.08 -25.02
C HIS A 130 -7.08 -6.58 -25.06
N GLY A 131 -8.13 -6.20 -24.31
CA GLY A 131 -8.60 -4.81 -24.17
C GLY A 131 -8.03 -4.03 -22.99
N PHE A 132 -6.96 -4.52 -22.34
CA PHE A 132 -6.40 -3.97 -21.09
C PHE A 132 -7.44 -3.94 -19.94
N THR A 133 -8.08 -5.09 -19.70
CA THR A 133 -9.20 -5.24 -18.76
C THR A 133 -8.93 -6.23 -17.63
N ASN A 134 -7.85 -7.01 -17.67
CA ASN A 134 -7.56 -8.00 -16.63
C ASN A 134 -7.00 -7.32 -15.35
N PRO A 135 -7.72 -7.37 -14.20
CA PRO A 135 -7.25 -6.77 -12.95
C PRO A 135 -5.91 -7.31 -12.45
N ASP A 136 -5.56 -8.56 -12.78
CA ASP A 136 -4.28 -9.19 -12.39
C ASP A 136 -3.07 -8.40 -12.89
N TYR A 137 -3.25 -7.66 -13.99
CA TYR A 137 -2.21 -6.81 -14.60
C TYR A 137 -2.49 -5.33 -14.32
N THR A 138 -3.73 -4.85 -14.47
CA THR A 138 -4.04 -3.41 -14.38
C THR A 138 -3.94 -2.85 -12.96
N ALA A 139 -3.94 -3.70 -11.92
CA ALA A 139 -3.70 -3.29 -10.53
C ALA A 139 -2.20 -3.16 -10.16
N ALA A 140 -1.29 -3.53 -11.06
CA ALA A 140 0.16 -3.53 -10.81
C ALA A 140 0.72 -2.14 -10.49
N GLU A 141 1.84 -2.08 -9.76
CA GLU A 141 2.34 -0.82 -9.19
C GLU A 141 2.86 0.15 -10.26
N ILE A 142 3.35 -0.35 -11.39
CA ILE A 142 3.79 0.45 -12.54
C ILE A 142 2.70 1.42 -13.05
N TYR A 143 1.42 1.01 -13.01
CA TYR A 143 0.30 1.86 -13.46
C TYR A 143 -0.10 2.95 -12.47
N LYS A 144 0.47 2.94 -11.25
CA LYS A 144 0.27 3.98 -10.22
C LYS A 144 1.36 5.05 -10.26
N MET A 145 2.46 4.81 -10.99
CA MET A 145 3.47 5.83 -11.26
C MET A 145 2.90 6.90 -12.19
N SER A 146 2.99 8.16 -11.77
CA SER A 146 2.44 9.31 -12.51
C SER A 146 3.11 9.51 -13.86
N GLY A 147 2.33 9.64 -14.94
CA GLY A 147 2.85 9.89 -16.29
C GLY A 147 3.23 8.64 -17.09
N THR A 148 3.15 7.45 -16.48
CA THR A 148 3.44 6.15 -17.16
C THR A 148 2.51 5.91 -18.35
N ASP A 149 1.25 6.31 -18.19
CA ASP A 149 0.20 6.32 -19.19
C ASP A 149 0.63 6.97 -20.50
N ARG A 150 1.07 8.22 -20.37
CA ARG A 150 1.49 9.07 -21.45
C ARG A 150 2.82 8.58 -22.01
N ALA A 151 3.76 8.19 -21.15
CA ALA A 151 5.06 7.66 -21.56
C ALA A 151 4.95 6.38 -22.42
N MET A 152 4.15 5.40 -22.01
CA MET A 152 3.92 4.17 -22.78
C MET A 152 3.23 4.47 -24.12
N THR A 153 2.28 5.40 -24.13
CA THR A 153 1.57 5.81 -25.35
C THR A 153 2.47 6.57 -26.34
N GLU A 154 3.23 7.56 -25.86
CA GLU A 154 4.19 8.32 -26.66
C GLU A 154 5.29 7.40 -27.24
N HIS A 155 5.79 6.46 -26.42
CA HIS A 155 6.74 5.45 -26.86
C HIS A 155 6.15 4.54 -27.94
N ALA A 156 4.93 4.01 -27.73
CA ALA A 156 4.30 3.11 -28.68
C ALA A 156 4.11 3.78 -30.06
N ILE A 157 3.56 4.99 -30.09
CA ILE A 157 3.37 5.78 -31.32
C ILE A 157 4.70 6.01 -32.03
N ALA A 158 5.76 6.37 -31.30
CA ALA A 158 7.08 6.62 -31.88
C ALA A 158 7.76 5.36 -32.45
N ARG A 159 7.45 4.17 -31.92
CA ARG A 159 8.10 2.90 -32.30
C ARG A 159 7.33 2.08 -33.35
N VAL A 160 6.04 2.36 -33.59
CA VAL A 160 5.21 1.64 -34.59
C VAL A 160 5.88 1.46 -35.96
N PRO A 161 6.48 2.48 -36.61
CA PRO A 161 7.08 2.30 -37.94
C PRO A 161 8.19 1.24 -37.95
N HIS A 162 9.04 1.24 -36.91
CA HIS A 162 10.12 0.28 -36.75
C HIS A 162 9.60 -1.14 -36.50
N ILE A 163 8.55 -1.29 -35.68
CA ILE A 163 7.94 -2.58 -35.37
C ILE A 163 7.32 -3.22 -36.63
N ILE A 164 6.65 -2.42 -37.48
CA ILE A 164 6.10 -2.90 -38.75
C ILE A 164 7.23 -3.36 -39.69
N GLU A 165 8.30 -2.58 -39.81
CA GLU A 165 9.47 -2.93 -40.63
C GLU A 165 10.13 -4.23 -40.15
N GLU A 166 10.41 -4.33 -38.85
CA GLU A 166 11.07 -5.49 -38.24
C GLU A 166 10.21 -6.76 -38.31
N PHE A 167 8.89 -6.64 -38.07
CA PHE A 167 7.94 -7.74 -38.28
C PHE A 167 7.98 -8.22 -39.73
N ASN A 168 7.89 -7.32 -40.70
CA ASN A 168 7.90 -7.70 -42.12
C ASN A 168 9.22 -8.37 -42.53
N ARG A 169 10.35 -7.86 -42.02
CA ARG A 169 11.68 -8.42 -42.25
C ARG A 169 11.80 -9.84 -41.70
N LEU A 170 11.44 -10.05 -40.43
CA LEU A 170 11.49 -11.36 -39.77
C LEU A 170 10.46 -12.34 -40.35
N TRP A 171 9.27 -11.86 -40.71
CA TRP A 171 8.23 -12.69 -41.34
C TRP A 171 8.65 -13.16 -42.74
N ALA A 172 9.28 -12.31 -43.54
CA ALA A 172 9.84 -12.70 -44.84
C ALA A 172 10.89 -13.82 -44.69
N ILE A 173 11.77 -13.75 -43.69
CA ILE A 173 12.72 -14.81 -43.36
C ILE A 173 11.97 -16.10 -42.97
N LYS A 174 10.96 -16.00 -42.10
CA LYS A 174 10.16 -17.17 -41.66
C LYS A 174 9.42 -17.82 -42.83
N VAL A 175 8.91 -17.06 -43.79
CA VAL A 175 8.27 -17.58 -45.01
C VAL A 175 9.26 -18.40 -45.86
N GLU A 176 10.52 -17.96 -46.01
CA GLU A 176 11.55 -18.73 -46.72
C GLU A 176 12.03 -19.98 -45.95
N GLU A 177 11.90 -20.01 -44.62
CA GLU A 177 12.09 -21.23 -43.83
C GLU A 177 10.93 -22.22 -44.07
N LEU A 178 9.68 -21.77 -43.92
CA LEU A 178 8.49 -22.64 -44.06
C LEU A 178 8.39 -23.25 -45.47
N LYS A 179 8.81 -22.54 -46.51
CA LYS A 179 8.91 -23.09 -47.89
C LYS A 179 9.84 -24.30 -48.00
N LYS A 180 10.88 -24.40 -47.16
CA LYS A 180 11.85 -25.51 -47.17
C LYS A 180 11.38 -26.73 -46.39
N GLU A 181 10.33 -26.60 -45.59
CA GLU A 181 9.75 -27.73 -44.83
C GLU A 181 8.86 -28.64 -45.70
N GLU A 182 8.68 -28.31 -47.00
CA GLU A 182 7.87 -29.03 -48.01
C GLU A 182 6.42 -29.37 -47.56
N LYS A 183 5.94 -28.71 -46.51
CA LYS A 183 4.61 -28.88 -45.91
C LYS A 183 3.70 -27.73 -46.29
N GLN A 184 2.44 -28.03 -46.57
CA GLN A 184 1.39 -27.01 -46.67
C GLN A 184 0.90 -26.62 -45.26
N PHE A 185 1.02 -25.35 -44.91
CA PHE A 185 0.56 -24.81 -43.63
C PHE A 185 -0.86 -24.24 -43.74
N SER A 186 -1.67 -24.48 -42.72
CA SER A 186 -2.99 -23.88 -42.57
C SER A 186 -2.89 -22.41 -42.13
N GLU A 187 -3.94 -21.63 -42.39
CA GLU A 187 -4.06 -20.24 -41.92
C GLU A 187 -3.88 -20.12 -40.39
N LYS A 188 -4.34 -21.13 -39.63
CA LYS A 188 -4.17 -21.18 -38.18
C LYS A 188 -2.70 -21.35 -37.77
N GLU A 189 -1.95 -22.24 -38.42
CA GLU A 189 -0.52 -22.39 -38.18
C GLU A 189 0.25 -21.12 -38.56
N ILE A 190 -0.10 -20.51 -39.70
CA ILE A 190 0.46 -19.22 -40.14
C ILE A 190 0.19 -18.12 -39.10
N LYS A 191 -1.05 -18.04 -38.57
CA LYS A 191 -1.39 -17.06 -37.52
C LYS A 191 -0.54 -17.26 -36.27
N VAL A 192 -0.40 -18.49 -35.78
CA VAL A 192 0.43 -18.81 -34.60
C VAL A 192 1.90 -18.44 -34.81
N TYR A 193 2.46 -18.64 -36.00
CA TYR A 193 3.82 -18.17 -36.30
C TYR A 193 3.93 -16.64 -36.29
N LYS A 194 2.95 -15.92 -36.85
CA LYS A 194 2.91 -14.45 -36.81
C LYS A 194 2.78 -13.93 -35.37
N GLU A 195 1.85 -14.47 -34.59
CA GLU A 195 1.61 -14.14 -33.17
C GLU A 195 2.91 -14.33 -32.36
N LYS A 196 3.57 -15.48 -32.47
CA LYS A 196 4.83 -15.76 -31.75
C LYS A 196 5.98 -14.85 -32.17
N LEU A 197 6.09 -14.54 -33.45
CA LEU A 197 7.13 -13.65 -33.97
C LEU A 197 6.91 -12.21 -33.49
N PHE A 198 5.65 -11.77 -33.49
CA PHE A 198 5.26 -10.44 -33.04
C PHE A 198 5.39 -10.27 -31.53
N ASP A 199 4.99 -11.27 -30.73
CA ASP A 199 5.20 -11.29 -29.27
C ASP A 199 6.68 -11.06 -28.94
N ASN A 200 7.63 -11.75 -29.60
CA ASN A 200 9.05 -11.53 -29.36
C ASN A 200 9.49 -10.07 -29.62
N ILE A 201 9.00 -9.43 -30.68
CA ILE A 201 9.29 -8.02 -30.96
C ILE A 201 8.74 -7.12 -29.85
N LEU A 202 7.50 -7.34 -29.41
CA LEU A 202 6.89 -6.53 -28.34
C LEU A 202 7.54 -6.78 -26.97
N ARG A 203 8.08 -7.99 -26.73
CA ARG A 203 8.91 -8.30 -25.56
C ARG A 203 10.21 -7.51 -25.59
N ASP A 204 10.89 -7.44 -26.73
CA ASP A 204 12.13 -6.65 -26.88
C ASP A 204 11.85 -5.14 -26.73
N GLU A 205 10.78 -4.62 -27.32
CA GLU A 205 10.34 -3.23 -27.14
C GLU A 205 9.95 -2.90 -25.69
N THR A 206 9.36 -3.86 -24.96
CA THR A 206 9.09 -3.70 -23.52
C THR A 206 10.38 -3.55 -22.71
N VAL A 207 11.44 -4.30 -23.05
CA VAL A 207 12.76 -4.12 -22.42
C VAL A 207 13.40 -2.80 -22.87
N HIS A 208 13.26 -2.45 -24.15
CA HIS A 208 13.76 -1.19 -24.72
C HIS A 208 13.17 0.04 -24.02
N PHE A 209 11.86 0.07 -23.75
CA PHE A 209 11.19 1.14 -23.00
C PHE A 209 11.89 1.44 -21.67
N PHE A 210 12.29 0.42 -20.91
CA PHE A 210 12.94 0.60 -19.61
C PHE A 210 14.44 0.91 -19.68
N LEU A 211 15.16 0.40 -20.68
CA LEU A 211 16.63 0.54 -20.78
C LEU A 211 17.10 1.68 -21.70
N ALA A 212 16.23 2.21 -22.57
CA ALA A 212 16.50 3.38 -23.40
C ALA A 212 16.70 4.66 -22.59
N GLU A 213 17.20 5.72 -23.25
CA GLU A 213 17.41 7.05 -22.65
C GLU A 213 18.19 7.03 -21.31
N ASN A 214 19.22 6.20 -21.20
CA ASN A 214 19.97 5.97 -19.96
C ASN A 214 19.06 5.51 -18.81
N GLU A 215 18.24 4.49 -19.10
CA GLU A 215 17.35 3.79 -18.16
C GLU A 215 16.29 4.68 -17.50
N LYS A 216 15.87 5.76 -18.17
CA LYS A 216 14.98 6.81 -17.66
C LYS A 216 13.73 6.26 -16.96
N TYR A 217 12.96 5.41 -17.63
CA TYR A 217 11.69 4.89 -17.07
C TYR A 217 11.90 3.85 -15.97
N LEU A 218 13.01 3.10 -16.01
CA LEU A 218 13.39 2.18 -14.92
C LEU A 218 13.80 2.95 -13.65
N ASN A 219 14.53 4.05 -13.82
CA ASN A 219 14.90 4.95 -12.73
C ASN A 219 13.69 5.71 -12.17
N LEU A 220 12.75 6.18 -13.01
CA LEU A 220 11.49 6.77 -12.52
C LEU A 220 10.66 5.77 -11.68
N TYR A 221 10.59 4.51 -12.10
CA TYR A 221 9.89 3.48 -11.31
C TYR A 221 10.60 3.20 -9.98
N LYS A 222 11.93 3.15 -9.97
CA LYS A 222 12.73 3.10 -8.74
C LYS A 222 12.40 4.27 -7.80
N GLU A 223 12.43 5.50 -8.32
CA GLU A 223 12.15 6.72 -7.55
C GLU A 223 10.72 6.72 -6.98
N HIS A 224 9.73 6.24 -7.75
CA HIS A 224 8.35 6.03 -7.28
C HIS A 224 8.29 5.08 -6.08
N LEU A 225 8.96 3.92 -6.15
CA LEU A 225 9.02 2.96 -5.03
C LEU A 225 9.78 3.52 -3.81
N GLN A 226 10.87 4.28 -4.03
CA GLN A 226 11.67 4.90 -2.96
C GLN A 226 11.00 6.10 -2.29
N LYS A 227 9.99 6.70 -2.93
CA LYS A 227 9.29 7.87 -2.42
C LYS A 227 8.53 7.55 -1.12
N GLU A 228 8.74 8.37 -0.11
CA GLU A 228 8.11 8.20 1.19
C GLU A 228 6.57 8.24 1.05
N TYR A 229 5.88 7.43 1.84
CA TYR A 229 4.41 7.30 1.86
C TYR A 229 3.75 6.72 0.60
N VAL A 230 4.50 6.37 -0.46
CA VAL A 230 3.98 5.50 -1.54
C VAL A 230 3.74 4.09 -0.98
N TRP A 231 2.52 3.57 -1.13
CA TRP A 231 2.12 2.30 -0.53
C TRP A 231 2.90 1.13 -1.13
N GLY A 232 3.37 0.20 -0.29
CA GLY A 232 4.04 -1.00 -0.75
C GLY A 232 3.05 -2.04 -1.28
N SER A 233 3.28 -2.52 -2.51
CA SER A 233 2.53 -3.63 -3.11
C SER A 233 3.07 -5.00 -2.66
N GLU A 234 2.26 -6.05 -2.84
CA GLU A 234 2.68 -7.45 -2.63
C GLU A 234 3.84 -7.84 -3.56
N GLU A 235 3.84 -7.35 -4.80
CA GLU A 235 4.96 -7.42 -5.75
C GLU A 235 6.28 -6.92 -5.11
N THR A 236 6.25 -5.72 -4.53
CA THR A 236 7.44 -5.09 -3.90
C THR A 236 7.87 -5.82 -2.62
N LEU A 237 6.91 -6.37 -1.86
CA LEU A 237 7.18 -7.20 -0.68
C LEU A 237 7.95 -8.49 -1.05
N LEU A 238 7.59 -9.15 -2.14
CA LEU A 238 8.27 -10.36 -2.59
C LEU A 238 9.68 -10.06 -3.13
N VAL A 239 9.87 -8.96 -3.85
CA VAL A 239 11.21 -8.48 -4.27
C VAL A 239 12.09 -8.20 -3.04
N LEU A 240 11.57 -7.45 -2.06
CA LEU A 240 12.26 -7.18 -0.79
C LEU A 240 12.67 -8.47 -0.07
N HIS A 241 11.78 -9.45 -0.03
CA HIS A 241 12.03 -10.70 0.67
C HIS A 241 13.08 -11.57 -0.03
N ARG A 242 13.10 -11.64 -1.37
CA ARG A 242 14.22 -12.23 -2.13
C ARG A 242 15.54 -11.53 -1.84
N ALA A 243 15.54 -10.20 -1.81
CA ALA A 243 16.72 -9.40 -1.52
C ALA A 243 17.30 -9.70 -0.13
N ILE A 244 16.45 -9.77 0.91
CA ILE A 244 16.82 -10.07 2.29
C ILE A 244 17.39 -11.48 2.45
N GLN A 245 16.74 -12.49 1.85
CA GLN A 245 17.23 -13.87 1.87
C GLN A 245 18.52 -14.06 1.04
N GLY A 246 18.83 -13.13 0.13
CA GLY A 246 19.95 -13.25 -0.80
C GLY A 246 19.68 -14.28 -1.91
N GLU A 247 18.43 -14.38 -2.37
CA GLU A 247 18.02 -15.35 -3.39
C GLU A 247 18.81 -15.15 -4.69
N ARG A 248 19.34 -16.26 -5.22
CA ARG A 248 20.10 -16.33 -6.46
C ARG A 248 19.69 -17.57 -7.25
N MET A 249 19.23 -17.34 -8.48
CA MET A 249 18.98 -18.40 -9.45
C MET A 249 20.30 -18.80 -10.11
N VAL A 250 20.75 -20.04 -9.92
CA VAL A 250 22.06 -20.51 -10.40
C VAL A 250 21.88 -21.77 -11.24
N ARG A 251 22.56 -21.83 -12.39
CA ARG A 251 22.57 -23.03 -13.24
C ARG A 251 23.51 -24.08 -12.63
N ASN A 252 22.99 -25.26 -12.34
CA ASN A 252 23.76 -26.39 -11.80
C ASN A 252 24.52 -27.16 -12.90
N GLU A 253 25.31 -28.15 -12.50
CA GLU A 253 26.11 -29.00 -13.41
C GLU A 253 25.27 -29.81 -14.42
N LYS A 254 23.98 -30.05 -14.13
CA LYS A 254 23.03 -30.73 -15.03
C LYS A 254 22.38 -29.76 -16.02
N GLY A 255 22.68 -28.46 -15.94
CA GLY A 255 22.12 -27.42 -16.77
C GLY A 255 20.73 -26.92 -16.32
N THR A 256 20.14 -27.44 -15.24
CA THR A 256 18.90 -26.88 -14.68
C THR A 256 19.19 -25.67 -13.80
N ILE A 257 18.17 -24.85 -13.53
CA ILE A 257 18.30 -23.67 -12.67
C ILE A 257 17.69 -24.01 -11.31
N ASP A 258 18.49 -23.87 -10.25
CA ASP A 258 18.07 -24.07 -8.87
C ASP A 258 18.15 -22.73 -8.12
N ALA A 259 17.29 -22.55 -7.11
CA ALA A 259 17.28 -21.38 -6.24
C ALA A 259 18.19 -21.59 -5.03
N PHE A 260 19.09 -20.64 -4.77
CA PHE A 260 19.99 -20.63 -3.61
C PHE A 260 19.75 -19.39 -2.74
N TYR A 261 19.81 -19.57 -1.42
CA TYR A 261 19.59 -18.53 -0.42
C TYR A 261 20.81 -18.39 0.49
N ASP A 262 21.13 -17.15 0.91
CA ASP A 262 22.10 -16.93 1.99
C ASP A 262 21.48 -17.23 3.36
N THR A 263 20.17 -16.96 3.49
CA THR A 263 19.36 -17.24 4.67
C THR A 263 17.93 -17.48 4.22
N GLU A 264 17.47 -18.72 4.27
CA GLU A 264 16.06 -19.06 4.01
C GLU A 264 15.20 -18.60 5.19
N ILE A 265 14.09 -17.90 4.89
CA ILE A 265 13.13 -17.36 5.85
C ILE A 265 11.73 -17.58 5.26
N VAL A 266 10.87 -18.36 5.91
CA VAL A 266 9.53 -18.66 5.37
C VAL A 266 8.57 -17.49 5.63
N LEU A 267 8.29 -16.68 4.61
CA LEU A 267 7.24 -15.64 4.65
C LEU A 267 5.88 -16.19 4.21
N HIS A 268 4.84 -15.99 5.02
CA HIS A 268 3.44 -16.10 4.61
C HIS A 268 2.78 -14.72 4.52
N ILE A 269 1.78 -14.63 3.62
CA ILE A 269 0.94 -13.44 3.47
C ILE A 269 -0.48 -13.81 3.89
N HIS A 270 -0.99 -13.15 4.92
CA HIS A 270 -2.36 -13.30 5.42
C HIS A 270 -3.23 -12.17 4.85
N ARG A 271 -4.53 -12.42 4.75
CA ARG A 271 -5.53 -11.42 4.33
C ARG A 271 -6.63 -11.33 5.38
N ASN A 272 -6.83 -10.15 5.95
CA ASN A 272 -7.81 -9.88 7.02
C ASN A 272 -7.71 -10.87 8.20
N GLY A 273 -6.48 -11.14 8.66
CA GLY A 273 -6.17 -12.10 9.74
C GLY A 273 -6.21 -13.57 9.31
N SER A 274 -6.79 -13.88 8.14
CA SER A 274 -6.93 -15.25 7.63
C SER A 274 -5.64 -15.72 6.95
N SER A 275 -5.20 -16.92 7.32
CA SER A 275 -4.05 -17.57 6.68
C SER A 275 -4.42 -18.17 5.31
N PRO A 276 -3.46 -18.33 4.38
CA PRO A 276 -3.68 -19.07 3.14
C PRO A 276 -4.24 -20.48 3.38
N PHE A 277 -5.13 -20.93 2.50
CA PHE A 277 -5.75 -22.26 2.55
C PHE A 277 -4.72 -23.39 2.34
N PHE A 278 -3.71 -23.15 1.51
CA PHE A 278 -2.57 -24.04 1.33
C PHE A 278 -1.32 -23.43 1.96
N GLN A 279 -0.65 -24.19 2.83
CA GLN A 279 0.59 -23.80 3.48
C GLN A 279 1.59 -24.95 3.35
N ALA A 280 2.74 -24.69 2.75
CA ALA A 280 3.75 -25.73 2.49
C ALA A 280 4.63 -26.01 3.72
N ARG A 281 4.85 -25.01 4.58
CA ARG A 281 5.70 -25.06 5.78
C ARG A 281 5.13 -24.15 6.87
N SER A 282 5.66 -24.24 8.08
CA SER A 282 5.37 -23.26 9.14
C SER A 282 6.09 -21.93 8.81
N PRO A 283 5.45 -20.76 8.98
CA PRO A 283 6.07 -19.47 8.70
C PRO A 283 7.05 -19.03 9.79
N ASP A 284 8.14 -18.40 9.35
CA ASP A 284 9.07 -17.61 10.16
C ASP A 284 8.62 -16.14 10.29
N MET A 285 7.96 -15.63 9.25
CA MET A 285 7.40 -14.27 9.20
C MET A 285 6.00 -14.31 8.60
N ILE A 286 5.08 -13.50 9.13
CA ILE A 286 3.77 -13.30 8.53
C ILE A 286 3.52 -11.80 8.37
N LEU A 287 3.14 -11.39 7.16
CA LEU A 287 2.60 -10.07 6.88
C LEU A 287 1.11 -10.22 6.60
N ASN A 288 0.29 -9.40 7.27
CA ASN A 288 -1.15 -9.42 7.12
C ASN A 288 -1.63 -8.16 6.40
N ASN A 289 -2.22 -8.33 5.22
CA ASN A 289 -2.90 -7.26 4.49
C ASN A 289 -4.33 -7.10 5.05
N GLN A 290 -4.68 -5.88 5.46
CA GLN A 290 -6.00 -5.50 5.93
C GLN A 290 -6.70 -4.67 4.86
N SER A 291 -7.70 -5.26 4.21
CA SER A 291 -8.59 -4.65 3.21
C SER A 291 -7.88 -3.86 2.09
N ASP A 292 -6.67 -4.28 1.69
CA ASP A 292 -5.79 -3.63 0.72
C ASP A 292 -5.46 -2.14 1.02
N ILE A 293 -5.62 -1.71 2.28
CA ILE A 293 -5.34 -0.34 2.75
C ILE A 293 -4.29 -0.25 3.86
N HIS A 294 -4.03 -1.35 4.57
CA HIS A 294 -3.04 -1.38 5.65
C HIS A 294 -2.32 -2.73 5.70
N TRP A 295 -1.11 -2.71 6.24
CA TRP A 295 -0.28 -3.89 6.44
C TRP A 295 0.13 -3.97 7.90
N THR A 296 -0.09 -5.10 8.54
CA THR A 296 0.31 -5.38 9.93
C THR A 296 1.25 -6.59 10.00
N SER A 297 1.95 -6.70 11.12
CA SER A 297 2.83 -7.84 11.42
C SER A 297 2.03 -8.86 12.21
N THR A 298 2.09 -10.14 11.85
CA THR A 298 1.56 -11.23 12.68
C THR A 298 2.75 -12.10 13.07
N VAL A 299 3.01 -12.26 14.36
CA VAL A 299 4.16 -13.02 14.85
C VAL A 299 3.74 -14.47 15.11
N PRO A 300 4.39 -15.47 14.48
CA PRO A 300 4.14 -16.88 14.76
C PRO A 300 4.47 -17.25 16.20
N ASP A 301 3.69 -18.15 16.81
CA ASP A 301 3.92 -18.58 18.20
C ASP A 301 5.27 -19.31 18.39
N SER A 302 5.78 -19.92 17.31
CA SER A 302 7.12 -20.52 17.21
C SER A 302 8.27 -19.49 17.28
N ILE A 303 8.01 -18.23 16.93
CA ILE A 303 8.97 -17.12 16.93
C ILE A 303 8.83 -16.32 18.24
N PHE A 304 7.60 -16.05 18.66
CA PHE A 304 7.33 -15.36 19.91
C PHE A 304 5.97 -15.76 20.49
N THR A 305 5.96 -16.17 21.76
CA THR A 305 4.74 -16.33 22.56
C THR A 305 4.81 -15.38 23.75
N THR A 306 3.77 -14.57 23.97
CA THR A 306 3.72 -13.69 25.15
C THR A 306 3.59 -14.52 26.43
N LYS A 307 4.54 -14.39 27.35
CA LYS A 307 4.49 -15.01 28.70
C LYS A 307 3.97 -14.05 29.78
N LEU A 308 3.90 -12.77 29.42
CA LEU A 308 3.37 -11.68 30.23
C LEU A 308 1.88 -11.50 29.96
N THR A 309 1.14 -11.12 30.98
CA THR A 309 -0.20 -10.53 30.81
C THR A 309 -0.07 -9.09 30.31
N ASP A 310 -1.13 -8.55 29.73
CA ASP A 310 -1.21 -7.16 29.27
C ASP A 310 -0.83 -6.15 30.38
N LYS A 311 -1.11 -6.48 31.64
CA LYS A 311 -0.75 -5.66 32.81
C LYS A 311 0.75 -5.65 33.06
N GLU A 312 1.41 -6.82 33.00
CA GLU A 312 2.86 -6.91 33.13
C GLU A 312 3.56 -6.25 31.94
N GLN A 313 3.05 -6.43 30.71
CA GLN A 313 3.58 -5.75 29.52
C GLN A 313 3.45 -4.22 29.65
N LYS A 314 2.29 -3.70 30.06
CA LYS A 314 2.08 -2.28 30.35
C LYS A 314 3.02 -1.74 31.43
N LEU A 315 3.38 -2.57 32.42
CA LEU A 315 4.36 -2.18 33.44
C LEU A 315 5.75 -1.98 32.84
N PHE A 316 6.18 -2.86 31.93
CA PHE A 316 7.44 -2.69 31.19
C PHE A 316 7.43 -1.46 30.28
N GLU A 317 6.31 -1.15 29.62
CA GLU A 317 6.19 0.09 28.82
C GLU A 317 6.44 1.34 29.68
N ILE A 318 5.83 1.41 30.87
CA ILE A 318 6.04 2.51 31.82
C ILE A 318 7.50 2.53 32.32
N LEU A 319 8.14 1.37 32.53
CA LEU A 319 9.55 1.30 32.92
C LEU A 319 10.50 1.77 31.82
N ASP A 320 10.23 1.47 30.55
CA ASP A 320 11.01 1.98 29.43
C ASP A 320 10.76 3.48 29.19
N GLU A 321 9.56 4.00 29.48
CA GLU A 321 9.32 5.44 29.54
C GLU A 321 10.13 6.12 30.65
N LEU A 322 10.20 5.51 31.84
CA LEU A 322 11.02 5.98 32.95
C LEU A 322 12.52 5.91 32.64
N ARG A 323 13.02 4.83 32.02
CA ARG A 323 14.41 4.70 31.53
C ARG A 323 14.78 5.81 30.53
N MET A 324 13.84 6.24 29.69
CA MET A 324 14.05 7.33 28.73
C MET A 324 13.84 8.73 29.30
N MET A 325 13.13 8.87 30.41
CA MET A 325 13.08 10.12 31.17
C MET A 325 14.33 10.25 32.05
N HIS A 326 14.84 9.14 32.59
CA HIS A 326 16.11 9.03 33.31
C HIS A 326 17.29 9.55 32.49
N SER A 327 17.43 9.13 31.23
CA SER A 327 18.52 9.60 30.34
C SER A 327 18.45 11.09 29.96
N LYS A 328 17.33 11.77 30.23
CA LYS A 328 17.20 13.24 30.10
C LYS A 328 17.56 13.99 31.37
N ILE A 329 17.71 13.32 32.51
CA ILE A 329 18.18 13.92 33.75
C ILE A 329 19.69 14.15 33.62
N SER A 330 20.12 15.41 33.64
CA SER A 330 21.55 15.75 33.70
C SER A 330 22.17 15.23 35.00
N ILE A 331 23.11 14.29 34.88
CA ILE A 331 23.81 13.61 35.98
C ILE A 331 24.49 14.64 36.91
N GLU A 332 25.02 15.72 36.35
CA GLU A 332 25.70 16.81 37.08
C GLU A 332 24.76 17.67 37.93
N LYS A 333 23.45 17.70 37.62
CA LYS A 333 22.47 18.55 38.31
C LYS A 333 21.58 17.81 39.30
N ASN A 334 21.30 16.52 39.04
CA ASN A 334 20.29 15.73 39.76
C ASN A 334 20.77 14.28 39.96
N THR A 335 21.98 14.12 40.51
CA THR A 335 22.62 12.81 40.70
C THR A 335 21.79 11.87 41.58
N ILE A 336 21.14 12.40 42.62
CA ILE A 336 20.35 11.60 43.58
C ILE A 336 19.08 11.04 42.91
N GLU A 337 18.40 11.84 42.09
CA GLU A 337 17.23 11.45 41.31
C GLU A 337 17.60 10.37 40.29
N HIS A 338 18.74 10.56 39.62
CA HIS A 338 19.32 9.59 38.68
C HIS A 338 19.61 8.25 39.37
N ASP A 339 20.23 8.26 40.56
CA ASP A 339 20.59 7.03 41.28
C ASP A 339 19.38 6.31 41.87
N LEU A 340 18.39 7.05 42.39
CA LEU A 340 17.11 6.49 42.84
C LEU A 340 16.37 5.79 41.69
N LEU A 341 16.35 6.39 40.50
CA LEU A 341 15.66 5.85 39.34
C LEU A 341 16.42 4.64 38.74
N SER A 342 17.75 4.69 38.68
CA SER A 342 18.58 3.52 38.32
C SER A 342 18.36 2.34 39.30
N THR A 343 18.23 2.64 40.59
CA THR A 343 17.95 1.62 41.62
C THR A 343 16.54 1.05 41.46
N LEU A 344 15.53 1.88 41.18
CA LEU A 344 14.16 1.43 40.92
C LEU A 344 14.09 0.45 39.74
N ILE A 345 14.74 0.79 38.63
CA ILE A 345 14.83 -0.05 37.43
C ILE A 345 15.44 -1.42 37.78
N LYS A 346 16.56 -1.44 38.51
CA LYS A 346 17.21 -2.69 38.95
C LYS A 346 16.34 -3.54 39.88
N GLN A 347 15.56 -2.92 40.78
CA GLN A 347 14.64 -3.67 41.65
C GLN A 347 13.49 -4.30 40.84
N MET A 348 13.00 -3.62 39.81
CA MET A 348 12.02 -4.21 38.89
C MET A 348 12.61 -5.39 38.12
N ASP A 349 13.80 -5.24 37.54
CA ASP A 349 14.50 -6.33 36.84
C ASP A 349 14.72 -7.56 37.78
N LEU A 350 15.00 -7.33 39.08
CA LEU A 350 15.10 -8.39 40.10
C LEU A 350 13.79 -9.13 40.38
N ILE A 351 12.64 -8.43 40.43
CA ILE A 351 11.32 -9.06 40.65
C ILE A 351 10.98 -10.06 39.53
N TYR A 352 11.35 -9.71 38.29
CA TYR A 352 11.10 -10.57 37.12
C TYR A 352 12.13 -11.70 36.94
N ALA A 353 13.38 -11.49 37.37
CA ALA A 353 14.44 -12.48 37.21
C ALA A 353 14.51 -13.52 38.35
N ASN A 354 14.00 -13.22 39.54
CA ASN A 354 14.25 -14.03 40.74
C ASN A 354 13.09 -15.02 41.03
N PRO A 355 13.36 -16.35 41.14
CA PRO A 355 12.32 -17.33 41.48
C PRO A 355 11.91 -17.32 42.96
N SER A 356 12.69 -16.71 43.86
CA SER A 356 12.42 -16.75 45.31
C SER A 356 11.38 -15.72 45.75
N TYR A 357 10.31 -16.19 46.40
CA TYR A 357 9.27 -15.35 47.01
C TYR A 357 9.86 -14.26 47.91
N ALA A 358 10.72 -14.63 48.87
CA ALA A 358 11.29 -13.67 49.84
C ALA A 358 12.20 -12.61 49.19
N MET A 359 12.87 -12.95 48.07
CA MET A 359 13.65 -11.98 47.29
C MET A 359 12.73 -11.02 46.51
N LYS A 360 11.65 -11.54 45.92
CA LYS A 360 10.64 -10.74 45.23
C LYS A 360 9.94 -9.78 46.18
N GLU A 361 9.46 -10.27 47.32
CA GLU A 361 8.81 -9.47 48.38
C GLU A 361 9.70 -8.30 48.82
N LYS A 362 10.96 -8.56 49.17
CA LYS A 362 11.92 -7.51 49.54
C LYS A 362 12.24 -6.53 48.40
N ALA A 363 12.30 -7.00 47.16
CA ALA A 363 12.46 -6.13 46.00
C ALA A 363 11.21 -5.26 45.77
N MET A 364 10.01 -5.79 46.02
CA MET A 364 8.76 -5.05 45.95
C MET A 364 8.63 -3.98 47.04
N GLU A 365 8.98 -4.29 48.29
CA GLU A 365 9.11 -3.28 49.36
C GLU A 365 10.06 -2.15 48.93
N SER A 366 11.19 -2.51 48.33
CA SER A 366 12.18 -1.56 47.81
C SER A 366 11.59 -0.69 46.69
N VAL A 367 10.80 -1.25 45.78
CA VAL A 367 10.07 -0.51 44.74
C VAL A 367 9.12 0.53 45.36
N PHE A 368 8.28 0.14 46.33
CA PHE A 368 7.37 1.08 46.99
C PHE A 368 8.12 2.24 47.68
N GLN A 369 9.22 1.95 48.38
CA GLN A 369 10.05 2.97 49.01
C GLN A 369 10.74 3.90 48.01
N LEU A 370 11.23 3.38 46.88
CA LEU A 370 11.89 4.16 45.83
C LEU A 370 10.90 5.04 45.07
N VAL A 371 9.71 4.51 44.72
CA VAL A 371 8.64 5.29 44.09
C VAL A 371 8.17 6.41 45.01
N GLY A 372 7.98 6.16 46.31
CA GLY A 372 7.64 7.19 47.29
C GLY A 372 8.67 8.34 47.34
N LYS A 373 9.97 8.01 47.38
CA LYS A 373 11.07 9.00 47.33
C LYS A 373 11.09 9.79 46.02
N LEU A 374 10.85 9.12 44.89
CA LEU A 374 10.80 9.76 43.57
C LEU A 374 9.57 10.67 43.42
N ILE A 375 8.41 10.31 43.96
CA ILE A 375 7.21 11.17 43.94
C ILE A 375 7.46 12.47 44.73
N ILE A 376 8.15 12.42 45.87
CA ILE A 376 8.49 13.62 46.64
C ILE A 376 9.43 14.56 45.87
N LYS A 377 10.42 14.01 45.16
CA LYS A 377 11.45 14.79 44.43
C LYS A 377 11.02 15.26 43.05
N LEU A 378 10.43 14.38 42.25
CA LEU A 378 10.09 14.63 40.84
C LEU A 378 8.60 14.93 40.64
N GLY A 379 7.73 14.59 41.59
CA GLY A 379 6.29 14.77 41.46
C GLY A 379 5.80 16.22 41.43
N ALA A 380 6.69 17.22 41.57
CA ALA A 380 6.37 18.61 41.24
C ALA A 380 6.08 18.78 39.74
N ASP A 381 6.79 18.03 38.88
CA ASP A 381 6.59 18.00 37.44
C ASP A 381 5.36 17.12 37.08
N PRO A 382 4.39 17.62 36.29
CA PRO A 382 3.19 16.86 35.93
C PRO A 382 3.45 15.56 35.16
N SER A 383 4.46 15.53 34.28
CA SER A 383 4.81 14.34 33.49
C SER A 383 5.43 13.27 34.38
N TRP A 384 6.33 13.63 35.29
CA TRP A 384 6.89 12.70 36.27
C TRP A 384 5.82 12.19 37.25
N ARG A 385 4.94 13.07 37.74
CA ARG A 385 3.82 12.68 38.62
C ARG A 385 2.91 11.65 37.95
N LEU A 386 2.56 11.86 36.68
CA LEU A 386 1.71 10.93 35.92
C LEU A 386 2.39 9.58 35.71
N LEU A 387 3.66 9.56 35.29
CA LEU A 387 4.42 8.32 35.07
C LEU A 387 4.59 7.51 36.35
N LEU A 388 4.98 8.14 37.47
CA LEU A 388 5.16 7.46 38.75
C LEU A 388 3.83 6.98 39.34
N GLY A 389 2.73 7.72 39.15
CA GLY A 389 1.39 7.28 39.53
C GLY A 389 0.91 6.09 38.71
N ASN A 390 1.10 6.13 37.39
CA ASN A 390 0.77 5.02 36.50
C ASN A 390 1.61 3.77 36.82
N LEU A 391 2.92 3.93 37.07
CA LEU A 391 3.80 2.84 37.49
C LEU A 391 3.24 2.18 38.75
N LEU A 392 2.95 2.96 39.79
CA LEU A 392 2.46 2.46 41.07
C LEU A 392 1.12 1.71 40.92
N SER A 393 0.18 2.24 40.14
CA SER A 393 -1.11 1.59 39.87
C SER A 393 -0.91 0.22 39.21
N VAL A 394 -0.16 0.17 38.10
CA VAL A 394 0.03 -1.08 37.35
C VAL A 394 0.89 -2.08 38.14
N PHE A 395 1.85 -1.61 38.95
CA PHE A 395 2.65 -2.44 39.84
C PHE A 395 1.81 -3.13 40.92
N ILE A 396 0.87 -2.40 41.55
CA ILE A 396 -0.08 -2.97 42.50
C ILE A 396 -0.96 -4.02 41.81
N GLU A 397 -1.41 -3.77 40.57
CA GLU A 397 -2.21 -4.75 39.83
C GLU A 397 -1.43 -6.02 39.42
N CYS A 398 -0.10 -5.94 39.25
CA CYS A 398 0.76 -7.09 38.94
C CYS A 398 1.22 -7.86 40.19
N THR A 399 1.14 -7.25 41.37
CA THR A 399 1.61 -7.79 42.65
C THR A 399 1.13 -9.23 42.94
N PRO A 400 -0.16 -9.59 42.75
CA PRO A 400 -0.63 -10.96 42.99
C PRO A 400 0.05 -12.02 42.10
N LYS A 401 0.49 -11.65 40.89
CA LYS A 401 1.19 -12.56 39.98
C LYS A 401 2.69 -12.66 40.28
N PHE A 402 3.31 -11.58 40.73
CA PHE A 402 4.72 -11.63 41.18
C PHE A 402 4.91 -12.55 42.38
N LEU A 403 3.94 -12.54 43.31
CA LEU A 403 3.93 -13.34 44.53
C LEU A 403 3.26 -14.73 44.37
N ALA A 404 2.88 -15.12 43.14
CA ALA A 404 2.30 -16.44 42.89
C ALA A 404 3.39 -17.53 42.76
N ASP A 405 3.36 -18.53 43.64
CA ASP A 405 4.34 -19.63 43.66
C ASP A 405 4.20 -20.65 42.50
N LYS A 406 3.13 -20.57 41.69
CA LYS A 406 2.92 -21.37 40.47
C LYS A 406 2.20 -20.59 39.38
N PRO A 407 2.48 -20.86 38.09
CA PRO A 407 1.74 -20.28 36.98
C PRO A 407 0.30 -20.82 36.94
N MET A 408 -0.70 -19.93 36.99
CA MET A 408 -2.10 -20.30 36.76
C MET A 408 -2.36 -20.46 35.26
N SER A 409 -2.99 -21.57 34.88
CA SER A 409 -3.54 -21.78 33.54
C SER A 409 -4.77 -20.90 33.31
N ILE A 410 -4.78 -20.15 32.21
CA ILE A 410 -5.93 -19.34 31.81
C ILE A 410 -6.88 -20.22 30.99
N GLU A 411 -7.96 -20.69 31.62
CA GLU A 411 -9.16 -21.14 30.91
C GLU A 411 -10.23 -20.05 31.00
N SER A 412 -10.75 -19.61 29.85
CA SER A 412 -12.03 -18.91 29.77
C SER A 412 -12.73 -19.30 28.46
N LYS A 413 -13.94 -19.85 28.60
CA LYS A 413 -14.71 -20.53 27.55
C LYS A 413 -15.30 -19.58 26.51
N GLU A 414 -15.46 -20.08 25.29
CA GLU A 414 -16.36 -19.53 24.28
C GLU A 414 -17.84 -19.79 24.62
N SER A 415 -18.73 -18.94 24.09
CA SER A 415 -19.95 -19.39 23.39
C SER A 415 -20.55 -18.25 22.53
N PRO A 416 -20.83 -18.46 21.22
CA PRO A 416 -21.47 -17.48 20.31
C PRO A 416 -22.99 -17.81 20.18
N PRO A 417 -23.76 -17.47 19.10
CA PRO A 417 -23.60 -16.52 17.99
C PRO A 417 -24.86 -15.61 17.76
N LYS A 418 -24.89 -14.80 16.67
CA LYS A 418 -26.09 -14.67 15.81
C LYS A 418 -25.81 -14.06 14.43
N GLU A 419 -26.56 -14.53 13.43
CA GLU A 419 -26.39 -14.28 11.98
C GLU A 419 -27.47 -13.33 11.39
N SER A 420 -27.17 -12.73 10.23
CA SER A 420 -28.08 -12.54 9.07
C SER A 420 -27.23 -12.08 7.86
N SER A 421 -27.08 -12.81 6.73
CA SER A 421 -28.03 -12.96 5.58
C SER A 421 -28.35 -11.61 4.87
N ASP A 422 -28.34 -11.42 3.54
CA ASP A 422 -28.14 -12.32 2.36
C ASP A 422 -27.70 -11.55 1.06
N LYS A 423 -26.90 -12.22 0.20
CA LYS A 423 -26.90 -12.35 -1.29
C LYS A 423 -27.02 -11.19 -2.33
N GLU A 424 -26.07 -11.22 -3.30
CA GLU A 424 -26.24 -11.19 -4.81
C GLU A 424 -26.67 -9.85 -5.53
N LEU A 425 -26.54 -9.55 -6.86
CA LEU A 425 -25.97 -10.20 -8.08
C LEU A 425 -25.66 -9.19 -9.27
N ILE A 426 -24.50 -9.33 -9.96
CA ILE A 426 -24.07 -9.02 -11.40
C ILE A 426 -24.51 -7.77 -12.25
N SER A 427 -23.49 -7.14 -12.91
CA SER A 427 -23.28 -6.44 -14.25
C SER A 427 -24.45 -5.90 -15.16
N LYS A 428 -24.30 -5.00 -16.18
CA LYS A 428 -23.22 -4.75 -17.19
C LYS A 428 -23.35 -3.36 -17.93
N HIS A 429 -22.53 -3.11 -18.97
CA HIS A 429 -22.42 -1.93 -19.88
C HIS A 429 -23.68 -1.61 -20.76
N ALA A 430 -23.81 -0.56 -21.61
CA ALA A 430 -22.85 0.28 -22.39
C ALA A 430 -23.49 1.65 -22.84
N GLN A 431 -22.74 2.76 -23.08
CA GLN A 431 -22.20 3.32 -24.36
C GLN A 431 -23.24 3.84 -25.39
N ILE A 432 -23.03 4.84 -26.29
CA ILE A 432 -21.90 5.75 -26.67
C ILE A 432 -22.49 6.98 -27.43
N SER A 433 -21.80 8.14 -27.43
CA SER A 433 -21.45 8.98 -28.62
C SER A 433 -21.39 10.49 -28.31
N SER A 434 -20.58 11.33 -28.97
CA SER A 434 -19.27 11.11 -29.62
C SER A 434 -18.60 12.48 -29.87
N LEU A 435 -17.27 12.57 -29.75
CA LEU A 435 -16.35 13.54 -30.42
C LEU A 435 -14.93 13.61 -29.77
N SER A 436 -14.69 12.91 -28.66
CA SER A 436 -13.37 12.85 -27.99
C SER A 436 -12.89 11.40 -27.91
N LYS A 437 -12.12 10.94 -28.91
CA LYS A 437 -11.75 9.51 -29.06
C LYS A 437 -10.32 9.14 -28.65
N PHE A 438 -9.42 10.10 -28.41
CA PHE A 438 -8.01 9.83 -28.04
C PHE A 438 -7.75 9.87 -26.53
N SER A 439 -8.46 10.73 -25.77
CA SER A 439 -8.29 10.85 -24.30
C SER A 439 -9.34 10.07 -23.49
N HIS A 440 -10.14 9.24 -24.13
CA HIS A 440 -11.30 8.55 -23.51
C HIS A 440 -11.32 7.03 -23.71
N HIS A 441 -10.21 6.41 -24.13
CA HIS A 441 -10.08 4.98 -23.84
C HIS A 441 -10.10 4.79 -22.32
N THR A 442 -10.68 3.70 -21.82
CA THR A 442 -10.89 3.42 -20.39
C THR A 442 -9.61 3.29 -19.56
N LEU A 443 -8.45 3.42 -20.20
CA LEU A 443 -7.12 3.41 -19.62
C LEU A 443 -7.00 4.29 -18.37
N PHE A 444 -7.53 5.51 -18.44
CA PHE A 444 -7.40 6.52 -17.38
C PHE A 444 -8.76 7.09 -17.02
N LYS A 445 -9.65 6.21 -16.51
CA LYS A 445 -10.59 6.68 -15.50
C LYS A 445 -9.76 7.35 -14.41
N LYS A 446 -9.89 8.68 -14.26
CA LYS A 446 -9.45 9.38 -13.05
C LYS A 446 -9.92 8.55 -11.86
N SER A 447 -8.98 8.00 -11.09
CA SER A 447 -9.25 7.77 -9.67
C SER A 447 -9.77 9.09 -9.14
N GLU A 448 -10.93 9.08 -8.47
CA GLU A 448 -11.71 10.27 -8.14
C GLU A 448 -10.79 11.43 -7.78
N GLU A 449 -10.72 12.42 -8.68
CA GLU A 449 -9.72 13.48 -8.64
C GLU A 449 -9.78 14.12 -7.26
N SER A 450 -8.75 13.91 -6.44
CA SER A 450 -8.92 13.91 -4.99
C SER A 450 -9.46 15.26 -4.52
N LEU A 451 -10.78 15.30 -4.28
CA LEU A 451 -11.55 16.55 -4.30
C LEU A 451 -10.92 17.56 -3.36
N PRO A 452 -10.55 18.78 -3.84
CA PRO A 452 -9.62 19.64 -3.14
C PRO A 452 -10.03 19.83 -1.67
N LYS A 453 -9.12 19.42 -0.77
CA LYS A 453 -9.33 19.33 0.69
C LYS A 453 -9.47 20.69 1.39
N THR A 454 -9.66 21.75 0.62
CA THR A 454 -9.83 23.16 1.00
C THR A 454 -11.30 23.55 0.94
N TYR A 455 -11.68 24.53 1.76
CA TYR A 455 -13.05 25.07 1.73
C TYR A 455 -13.34 25.69 0.35
N PRO A 456 -14.45 25.34 -0.34
CA PRO A 456 -14.70 25.83 -1.70
C PRO A 456 -14.78 27.36 -1.76
N GLN A 457 -14.04 27.97 -2.68
CA GLN A 457 -13.94 29.43 -2.78
C GLN A 457 -15.26 30.06 -3.25
N GLU A 458 -16.04 29.33 -4.04
CA GLU A 458 -17.38 29.69 -4.48
C GLU A 458 -18.32 29.83 -3.26
N VAL A 459 -18.34 28.84 -2.36
CA VAL A 459 -19.15 28.88 -1.13
C VAL A 459 -18.66 29.99 -0.18
N ALA A 460 -17.35 30.22 -0.14
CA ALA A 460 -16.73 31.26 0.70
C ALA A 460 -17.21 32.69 0.41
N ARG A 461 -17.75 32.96 -0.79
CA ARG A 461 -18.33 34.26 -1.16
C ARG A 461 -19.63 34.57 -0.40
N TYR A 462 -20.38 33.54 0.00
CA TYR A 462 -21.68 33.69 0.66
C TYR A 462 -21.58 33.38 2.16
N ILE A 463 -20.72 32.43 2.55
CA ILE A 463 -20.57 31.96 3.94
C ILE A 463 -19.10 31.74 4.25
N SER A 464 -18.57 32.38 5.30
CA SER A 464 -17.21 32.13 5.75
C SER A 464 -17.07 30.77 6.44
N GLU A 465 -15.86 30.19 6.38
CA GLU A 465 -15.55 28.86 6.94
C GLU A 465 -15.94 28.72 8.43
N ALA A 466 -15.87 29.82 9.21
CA ALA A 466 -16.23 29.86 10.62
C ALA A 466 -17.75 29.89 10.90
N LYS A 467 -18.60 30.18 9.90
CA LYS A 467 -20.05 30.36 10.04
C LYS A 467 -20.89 29.29 9.32
N GLN A 468 -20.23 28.28 8.76
CA GLN A 468 -20.85 27.20 7.97
C GLN A 468 -21.75 26.28 8.81
N SER A 469 -22.82 25.80 8.19
CA SER A 469 -23.61 24.63 8.61
C SER A 469 -24.27 24.04 7.37
N GLY A 470 -24.62 22.75 7.36
CA GLY A 470 -25.17 22.08 6.18
C GLY A 470 -26.35 22.82 5.52
N PRO A 471 -27.40 23.23 6.27
CA PRO A 471 -28.52 23.98 5.70
C PRO A 471 -28.13 25.35 5.12
N LYS A 472 -27.18 26.06 5.76
CA LYS A 472 -26.69 27.34 5.22
C LYS A 472 -25.90 27.12 3.92
N VAL A 473 -25.03 26.11 3.90
CA VAL A 473 -24.20 25.79 2.73
C VAL A 473 -25.05 25.32 1.56
N ALA A 474 -26.05 24.47 1.78
CA ALA A 474 -27.02 24.11 0.76
C ALA A 474 -27.79 25.34 0.22
N LYS A 475 -28.17 26.29 1.08
CA LYS A 475 -28.76 27.57 0.64
C LYS A 475 -27.81 28.39 -0.24
N ALA A 476 -26.52 28.46 0.10
CA ALA A 476 -25.53 29.14 -0.75
C ALA A 476 -25.31 28.42 -2.08
N MET A 477 -25.32 27.08 -2.10
CA MET A 477 -25.21 26.28 -3.33
C MET A 477 -26.42 26.49 -4.26
N ARG A 478 -27.64 26.56 -3.71
CA ARG A 478 -28.83 26.95 -4.48
C ARG A 478 -28.74 28.38 -5.02
N GLN A 479 -28.12 29.33 -4.31
CA GLN A 479 -27.87 30.68 -4.84
C GLN A 479 -26.84 30.69 -5.98
N ILE A 480 -25.74 29.94 -5.86
CA ILE A 480 -24.74 29.76 -6.93
C ILE A 480 -25.38 29.18 -8.19
N TYR A 481 -26.30 28.21 -8.03
CA TYR A 481 -27.04 27.64 -9.15
C TYR A 481 -27.99 28.66 -9.82
N GLN A 482 -28.66 29.52 -9.04
CA GLN A 482 -29.54 30.53 -9.63
C GLN A 482 -28.76 31.59 -10.43
N GLU A 483 -27.56 31.98 -9.98
CA GLU A 483 -26.66 32.83 -10.79
C GLU A 483 -26.30 32.16 -12.13
N GLY A 484 -26.19 30.83 -12.16
CA GLY A 484 -26.03 30.04 -13.38
C GLY A 484 -27.23 30.16 -14.33
N LEU A 485 -28.44 30.06 -13.81
CA LEU A 485 -29.70 30.25 -14.56
C LEU A 485 -29.88 31.69 -15.05
N GLU A 486 -29.39 32.69 -14.31
CA GLU A 486 -29.37 34.10 -14.69
C GLU A 486 -28.30 34.44 -15.76
N GLY A 487 -27.61 33.44 -16.30
CA GLY A 487 -26.70 33.56 -17.45
C GLY A 487 -25.22 33.44 -17.13
N ASN A 488 -24.84 33.19 -15.87
CA ASN A 488 -23.45 32.95 -15.50
C ASN A 488 -23.00 31.55 -15.95
N LYS A 489 -22.46 31.46 -17.17
CA LYS A 489 -21.95 30.21 -17.79
C LYS A 489 -20.90 29.45 -16.94
N LYS A 490 -20.37 30.03 -15.86
CA LYS A 490 -19.48 29.34 -14.91
C LYS A 490 -20.21 28.32 -14.02
N TYR A 491 -21.51 28.49 -13.75
CA TYR A 491 -22.25 27.69 -12.77
C TYR A 491 -23.31 26.81 -13.41
N THR A 492 -22.86 25.83 -14.19
CA THR A 492 -23.75 24.78 -14.73
C THR A 492 -24.16 23.79 -13.63
N PRO A 493 -25.23 22.96 -13.81
CA PRO A 493 -25.61 21.93 -12.84
C PRO A 493 -24.44 21.01 -12.47
N GLU A 494 -23.64 20.62 -13.45
CA GLU A 494 -22.47 19.76 -13.29
C GLU A 494 -21.40 20.43 -12.41
N LYS A 495 -21.18 21.75 -12.56
CA LYS A 495 -20.24 22.50 -11.72
C LYS A 495 -20.77 22.75 -10.31
N CYS A 496 -22.07 22.99 -10.16
CA CYS A 496 -22.71 23.12 -8.85
C CYS A 496 -22.61 21.82 -8.03
N ARG A 497 -22.81 20.68 -8.69
CA ARG A 497 -22.58 19.34 -8.13
C ARG A 497 -21.13 19.11 -7.69
N GLU A 498 -20.15 19.50 -8.51
CA GLU A 498 -18.72 19.39 -8.19
C GLU A 498 -18.37 20.20 -6.92
N ILE A 499 -18.85 21.43 -6.81
CA ILE A 499 -18.66 22.30 -5.62
C ILE A 499 -19.28 21.67 -4.36
N ALA A 500 -20.44 21.02 -4.49
CA ALA A 500 -21.09 20.31 -3.38
C ALA A 500 -20.30 19.08 -2.92
N LEU A 501 -19.79 18.28 -3.86
CA LEU A 501 -18.92 17.14 -3.55
C LEU A 501 -17.59 17.58 -2.93
N GLN A 502 -16.99 18.68 -3.41
CA GLN A 502 -15.79 19.27 -2.81
C GLN A 502 -16.03 19.69 -1.35
N TYR A 503 -17.18 20.29 -1.04
CA TYR A 503 -17.55 20.63 0.33
C TYR A 503 -17.65 19.38 1.22
N LEU A 504 -18.27 18.29 0.74
CA LEU A 504 -18.35 17.03 1.49
C LEU A 504 -16.96 16.43 1.75
N SER A 505 -16.05 16.46 0.76
CA SER A 505 -14.65 16.07 0.90
C SER A 505 -13.93 16.90 1.98
N TYR A 506 -14.08 18.23 1.95
CA TYR A 506 -13.52 19.13 2.96
C TYR A 506 -14.07 18.83 4.38
N VAL A 507 -15.37 18.61 4.55
CA VAL A 507 -15.97 18.32 5.87
C VAL A 507 -15.47 16.98 6.42
N LYS A 508 -15.41 15.94 5.57
CA LYS A 508 -14.84 14.62 5.90
C LYS A 508 -13.37 14.74 6.30
N HIS A 509 -12.57 15.49 5.54
CA HIS A 509 -11.15 15.71 5.81
C HIS A 509 -10.88 16.50 7.10
N LYS A 510 -11.73 17.49 7.43
CA LYS A 510 -11.63 18.26 8.69
C LYS A 510 -12.32 17.59 9.89
N GLN A 511 -12.85 16.37 9.73
CA GLN A 511 -13.58 15.61 10.75
C GLN A 511 -14.75 16.38 11.41
N ARG A 512 -15.33 17.38 10.72
CA ARG A 512 -16.36 18.24 11.32
C ARG A 512 -17.72 17.54 11.31
N HIS A 513 -18.34 17.46 12.49
CA HIS A 513 -19.63 16.81 12.68
C HIS A 513 -20.78 17.79 12.38
N PHE A 514 -21.14 17.92 11.10
CA PHE A 514 -22.27 18.73 10.65
C PHE A 514 -23.43 17.84 10.16
N MET A 515 -24.66 18.32 10.32
CA MET A 515 -25.83 17.75 9.64
C MET A 515 -25.76 18.08 8.14
N LEU A 516 -25.35 17.10 7.32
CA LEU A 516 -25.10 17.28 5.88
C LEU A 516 -26.29 16.91 4.97
N THR A 517 -27.46 16.56 5.54
CA THR A 517 -28.63 16.07 4.81
C THR A 517 -29.05 16.99 3.65
N GLU A 518 -29.13 18.30 3.91
CA GLU A 518 -29.49 19.31 2.89
C GLU A 518 -28.50 19.38 1.72
N VAL A 519 -27.21 19.11 1.96
CA VAL A 519 -26.18 19.13 0.90
C VAL A 519 -26.28 17.87 0.03
N HIS A 520 -26.59 16.72 0.63
CA HIS A 520 -26.86 15.49 -0.12
C HIS A 520 -28.16 15.60 -0.93
N HIS A 521 -29.19 16.27 -0.39
CA HIS A 521 -30.42 16.56 -1.13
C HIS A 521 -30.15 17.46 -2.34
N PHE A 522 -29.36 18.54 -2.16
CA PHE A 522 -28.94 19.40 -3.27
C PHE A 522 -28.13 18.65 -4.36
N ILE A 523 -27.26 17.71 -3.99
CA ILE A 523 -26.55 16.88 -4.99
C ILE A 523 -27.55 16.05 -5.79
N LYS A 524 -28.56 15.47 -5.15
CA LYS A 524 -29.64 14.72 -5.81
C LYS A 524 -30.49 15.61 -6.73
N GLU A 525 -30.82 16.83 -6.30
CA GLU A 525 -31.47 17.85 -7.16
C GLU A 525 -30.65 18.09 -8.43
N MET A 526 -29.32 18.24 -8.33
CA MET A 526 -28.45 18.44 -9.49
C MET A 526 -28.34 17.19 -10.38
N ASP A 527 -28.23 15.98 -9.80
CA ASP A 527 -28.21 14.73 -10.55
C ASP A 527 -29.50 14.53 -11.37
N GLU A 528 -30.67 14.85 -10.81
CA GLU A 528 -31.96 14.77 -11.50
C GLU A 528 -32.06 15.79 -12.65
N ILE A 529 -31.54 17.01 -12.46
CA ILE A 529 -31.50 18.05 -13.52
C ILE A 529 -30.53 17.69 -14.64
N ILE A 530 -29.36 17.14 -14.32
CA ILE A 530 -28.38 16.66 -15.32
C ILE A 530 -29.02 15.55 -16.16
N LYS A 531 -29.67 14.59 -15.51
CA LYS A 531 -30.36 13.49 -16.19
C LYS A 531 -31.47 13.98 -17.13
N GLN A 532 -32.34 14.89 -16.69
CA GLN A 532 -33.40 15.46 -17.54
C GLN A 532 -32.83 16.20 -18.76
N LYS A 533 -31.69 16.88 -18.59
CA LYS A 533 -30.99 17.56 -19.68
C LYS A 533 -30.40 16.57 -20.69
N GLU A 534 -29.85 15.45 -20.24
CA GLU A 534 -29.39 14.35 -21.11
C GLU A 534 -30.56 13.68 -21.85
N GLU A 535 -31.69 13.45 -21.17
CA GLU A 535 -32.90 12.88 -21.78
C GLU A 535 -33.49 13.80 -22.88
N ASN A 536 -33.57 15.11 -22.64
CA ASN A 536 -34.04 16.08 -23.64
C ASN A 536 -33.09 16.21 -24.86
N ILE A 537 -31.76 16.18 -24.63
CA ILE A 537 -30.77 16.22 -25.72
C ILE A 537 -30.91 14.97 -26.62
N ASN A 538 -31.19 13.81 -26.02
CA ASN A 538 -31.42 12.58 -26.79
C ASN A 538 -32.72 12.65 -27.61
N SER A 539 -33.82 13.20 -27.06
CA SER A 539 -35.07 13.36 -27.85
C SER A 539 -34.92 14.36 -29.01
N ASP A 540 -34.15 15.43 -28.81
CA ASP A 540 -33.88 16.41 -29.89
C ASP A 540 -33.00 15.80 -30.99
N MET A 541 -32.03 14.93 -30.63
CA MET A 541 -31.23 14.17 -31.60
C MET A 541 -32.07 13.16 -32.39
N GLU A 542 -32.98 12.43 -31.75
CA GLU A 542 -33.91 11.51 -32.44
C GLU A 542 -34.82 12.27 -33.42
N HIS A 543 -35.29 13.46 -33.05
CA HIS A 543 -36.09 14.30 -33.95
C HIS A 543 -35.33 14.78 -35.19
N LEU A 544 -34.03 15.12 -35.05
CA LEU A 544 -33.18 15.52 -36.18
C LEU A 544 -32.89 14.35 -37.14
N ASP A 545 -32.59 13.17 -36.62
CA ASP A 545 -32.31 11.97 -37.42
C ASP A 545 -33.56 11.49 -38.20
N VAL A 546 -34.77 11.73 -37.67
CA VAL A 546 -36.03 11.51 -38.40
C VAL A 546 -36.25 12.55 -39.51
N MET A 547 -35.86 13.81 -39.32
CA MET A 547 -35.98 14.84 -40.36
C MET A 547 -35.02 14.59 -41.53
N ASP A 548 -33.75 14.22 -41.26
CA ASP A 548 -32.79 13.86 -42.32
C ASP A 548 -33.25 12.62 -43.10
N LYS A 549 -33.75 11.59 -42.42
CA LYS A 549 -34.27 10.37 -43.10
C LYS A 549 -35.48 10.66 -43.99
N ASN A 550 -36.34 11.60 -43.62
CA ASN A 550 -37.45 12.02 -44.48
C ASN A 550 -36.97 12.89 -45.66
N ALA A 551 -36.01 13.79 -45.46
CA ALA A 551 -35.42 14.60 -46.53
C ALA A 551 -34.73 13.73 -47.61
N VAL A 552 -33.99 12.69 -47.19
CA VAL A 552 -33.39 11.71 -48.12
C VAL A 552 -34.46 10.90 -48.87
N ARG A 553 -35.58 10.58 -48.21
CA ARG A 553 -36.67 9.80 -48.82
C ARG A 553 -37.47 10.61 -49.85
N ASP A 554 -37.75 11.88 -49.57
CA ASP A 554 -38.46 12.78 -50.50
C ASP A 554 -37.58 13.14 -51.71
N ALA A 555 -36.26 13.31 -51.50
CA ALA A 555 -35.30 13.46 -52.59
C ALA A 555 -35.25 12.21 -53.50
N ALA A 556 -35.35 11.00 -52.93
CA ALA A 556 -35.39 9.76 -53.70
C ALA A 556 -36.70 9.59 -54.51
N MET A 557 -37.83 10.10 -54.02
CA MET A 557 -39.11 10.02 -54.74
C MET A 557 -39.31 11.12 -55.81
N SER A 558 -38.46 12.15 -55.86
CA SER A 558 -38.40 13.10 -56.99
C SER A 558 -37.47 12.66 -58.13
N LEU A 559 -36.89 11.46 -58.03
CA LEU A 559 -35.98 10.86 -59.04
C LEU A 559 -36.55 9.57 -59.66
N MET A 560 -37.85 9.30 -59.46
CA MET A 560 -38.67 8.31 -60.19
C MET A 560 -39.80 9.02 -60.93
#